data_AF-A0A9D8FY75-F1
#
_entry.id   AF-A0A9D8FY75-F1
#
_cell.length_a   1.000
_cell.length_b   1.000
_cell.length_c   1.000
_cell.angle_alpha   90.00
_cell.angle_beta   90.00
_cell.angle_gamma   90.00
#
_symmetry.space_group_name_H-M   'P 1'
#
loop_
_entity.id
_entity.type
_entity.pdbx_description
1 polymer ?
#
loop_
_entity_poly.entity_id
_entity_poly.type
_entity_poly.pdbx_seq_one_letter_code
_entity_poly.pdbx_strand_id
1 'polypeptide(L)'
;MAAQTDPTTIKGTPILAQPWGDFDTVLRHADKARRGGDRGRAHTLFARAIELNPSDARAWAGIATCAPTSDEAIISWAYTLALAPDNLDATSELDTFVQDRLMRARRVDAPVLCALGRTLAQVGQKPWAYRLLQRATELDPRSEEAWLWRAGVAADNDETIACLKQVLLNNPDHPQARAGLQWAEARSAPPPAPVSADVAQEAESFFEQGQHALRTGNLARAYDFFRGATNLNPQHESAWYWRGSAAPNTDDAIASMEQVLALNPENATAKDALWLLRIKKIRENAKRVSSQGENAPSAREMQRRSGAARWWRGAILFVLAVSVILLLALIVAVWAQGIGMP
;
A
#
# COMPACT_ATOMS: atom_id res chain seq x y z
N MET A 1 25.96 48.65 25.93
CA MET A 1 24.54 48.43 25.57
C MET A 1 24.49 47.28 24.58
N ALA A 2 24.37 46.05 25.07
CA ALA A 2 24.29 44.86 24.23
C ALA A 2 22.84 44.67 23.79
N ALA A 3 22.60 44.67 22.49
CA ALA A 3 21.30 44.42 21.91
C ALA A 3 20.86 42.98 22.26
N GLN A 4 19.77 42.87 23.01
CA GLN A 4 19.06 41.61 23.19
C GLN A 4 18.54 41.17 21.83
N THR A 5 19.17 40.15 21.24
CA THR A 5 18.60 39.42 20.11
C THR A 5 17.37 38.69 20.63
N ASP A 6 16.18 39.17 20.27
CA ASP A 6 14.92 38.50 20.56
C ASP A 6 14.95 37.10 19.91
N PRO A 7 14.92 36.01 20.70
CA PRO A 7 15.04 34.64 20.18
C PRO A 7 13.85 34.22 19.30
N THR A 8 12.88 35.11 19.07
CA THR A 8 11.65 34.86 18.30
C THR A 8 11.72 35.33 16.84
N THR A 9 12.86 35.79 16.32
CA THR A 9 12.99 36.22 14.91
C THR A 9 14.30 35.77 14.27
N ILE A 10 14.24 35.31 13.01
CA ILE A 10 15.41 35.21 12.11
C ILE A 10 15.15 36.10 10.90
N LYS A 11 16.05 37.05 10.62
CA LYS A 11 15.96 38.01 9.49
C LYS A 11 14.61 38.76 9.41
N GLY A 12 14.11 39.27 10.54
CA GLY A 12 12.86 40.04 10.56
C GLY A 12 11.59 39.23 10.28
N THR A 13 11.71 37.90 10.17
CA THR A 13 10.56 37.01 10.03
C THR A 13 10.23 36.46 11.43
N PRO A 14 9.02 36.68 11.97
CA PRO A 14 8.63 36.14 13.26
C PRO A 14 8.62 34.61 13.21
N ILE A 15 9.40 33.98 14.09
CA ILE A 15 9.25 32.58 14.47
C ILE A 15 7.90 32.50 15.17
N LEU A 16 6.88 32.03 14.46
CA LEU A 16 5.53 31.88 14.98
C LEU A 16 5.55 30.98 16.21
N ALA A 17 5.44 31.59 17.40
CA ALA A 17 5.13 30.90 18.63
C ALA A 17 3.72 30.28 18.51
N GLN A 18 3.69 28.97 18.24
CA GLN A 18 2.55 28.04 18.37
C GLN A 18 1.17 28.42 17.76
N PRO A 19 0.95 28.22 16.44
CA PRO A 19 -0.40 28.06 15.85
C PRO A 19 -0.68 26.66 15.25
N TRP A 20 0.18 25.67 15.48
CA TRP A 20 0.30 24.44 14.66
C TRP A 20 -0.47 23.20 15.15
N GLY A 21 -1.50 23.38 15.99
CA GLY A 21 -2.22 22.26 16.63
C GLY A 21 -3.62 21.97 16.07
N ASP A 22 -4.30 22.98 15.53
CA ASP A 22 -5.70 22.86 15.12
C ASP A 22 -5.84 22.75 13.60
N PHE A 23 -6.54 21.71 13.14
CA PHE A 23 -6.69 21.38 11.73
C PHE A 23 -7.36 22.50 10.93
N ASP A 24 -8.49 23.04 11.39
CA ASP A 24 -9.26 24.06 10.66
C ASP A 24 -8.50 25.40 10.57
N THR A 25 -7.72 25.73 11.59
CA THR A 25 -6.84 26.89 11.56
C THR A 25 -5.73 26.71 10.55
N VAL A 26 -5.04 25.56 10.51
CA VAL A 26 -3.99 25.29 9.52
C VAL A 26 -4.58 25.31 8.10
N LEU A 27 -5.76 24.72 7.89
CA LEU A 27 -6.43 24.69 6.59
C LEU A 27 -6.78 26.10 6.07
N ARG A 28 -7.33 26.97 6.94
CA ARG A 28 -7.60 28.38 6.57
C ARG A 28 -6.34 29.16 6.20
N HIS A 29 -5.23 28.91 6.89
CA HIS A 29 -3.95 29.54 6.55
C HIS A 29 -3.42 29.01 5.22
N ALA A 30 -3.56 27.71 4.95
CA ALA A 30 -3.19 27.09 3.68
C ALA A 30 -3.96 27.72 2.51
N ASP A 31 -5.28 27.87 2.65
CA ASP A 31 -6.13 28.51 1.66
C ASP A 31 -5.78 29.99 1.46
N LYS A 32 -5.47 30.72 2.53
CA LYS A 32 -5.02 32.12 2.43
C LYS A 32 -3.70 32.22 1.67
N ALA A 33 -2.73 31.35 1.97
CA ALA A 33 -1.45 31.30 1.25
C ALA A 33 -1.66 30.97 -0.24
N ARG A 34 -2.52 29.99 -0.53
CA ARG A 34 -2.88 29.59 -1.91
C ARG A 34 -3.50 30.74 -2.69
N ARG A 35 -4.50 31.42 -2.13
CA ARG A 35 -5.15 32.60 -2.75
C ARG A 35 -4.20 33.79 -2.90
N GLY A 36 -3.21 33.90 -2.01
CA GLY A 36 -2.14 34.90 -2.09
C GLY A 36 -1.05 34.57 -3.11
N GLY A 37 -1.12 33.42 -3.81
CA GLY A 37 -0.14 33.01 -4.82
C GLY A 37 1.11 32.33 -4.25
N ASP A 38 1.25 32.21 -2.93
CA ASP A 38 2.38 31.54 -2.27
C ASP A 38 2.16 30.03 -2.24
N ARG A 39 2.35 29.38 -3.41
CA ARG A 39 2.09 27.95 -3.59
C ARG A 39 2.98 27.08 -2.70
N GLY A 40 4.24 27.45 -2.47
CA GLY A 40 5.17 26.68 -1.63
C GLY A 40 4.75 26.67 -0.16
N ARG A 41 4.36 27.84 0.37
CA ARG A 41 3.82 27.92 1.73
C ARG A 41 2.46 27.22 1.84
N ALA A 42 1.59 27.38 0.85
CA ALA A 42 0.30 26.69 0.82
C ALA A 42 0.47 25.17 0.86
N HIS A 43 1.37 24.63 0.03
CA HIS A 43 1.73 23.22 0.01
C HIS A 43 2.18 22.72 1.39
N THR A 44 3.13 23.43 2.02
CA THR A 44 3.62 23.08 3.37
C THR A 44 2.49 23.06 4.41
N LEU A 45 1.57 24.03 4.34
CA LEU A 45 0.45 24.11 5.26
C LEU A 45 -0.60 23.02 5.02
N PHE A 46 -0.89 22.67 3.76
CA PHE A 46 -1.77 21.54 3.46
C PHE A 46 -1.16 20.20 3.86
N ALA A 47 0.16 20.02 3.70
CA ALA A 47 0.86 18.82 4.17
C ALA A 47 0.70 18.67 5.69
N ARG A 48 0.86 19.77 6.42
CA ARG A 48 0.58 19.80 7.86
C ARG A 48 -0.88 19.51 8.20
N ALA A 49 -1.83 19.99 7.40
CA ALA A 49 -3.24 19.67 7.59
C ALA A 49 -3.50 18.17 7.41
N ILE A 50 -2.86 17.51 6.44
CA ILE A 50 -2.92 16.05 6.26
C ILE A 50 -2.34 15.32 7.48
N GLU A 51 -1.20 15.77 8.03
CA GLU A 51 -0.64 15.16 9.25
C GLU A 51 -1.61 15.22 10.45
N LEU A 52 -2.36 16.32 10.57
CA LEU A 52 -3.33 16.52 11.64
C LEU A 52 -4.61 15.73 11.43
N ASN A 53 -5.10 15.65 10.18
CA ASN A 53 -6.26 14.86 9.81
C ASN A 53 -6.12 14.28 8.40
N PRO A 54 -5.60 13.03 8.28
CA PRO A 54 -5.43 12.37 6.99
C PRO A 54 -6.75 12.01 6.29
N SER A 55 -7.87 12.06 7.01
CA SER A 55 -9.20 11.67 6.51
C SER A 55 -10.02 12.83 5.93
N ASP A 56 -9.50 14.06 5.97
CA ASP A 56 -10.19 15.21 5.39
C ASP A 56 -9.76 15.42 3.92
N ALA A 57 -10.72 15.26 3.01
CA ALA A 57 -10.50 15.40 1.57
C ALA A 57 -10.01 16.80 1.17
N ARG A 58 -10.34 17.86 1.93
CA ARG A 58 -9.97 19.25 1.60
C ARG A 58 -8.46 19.46 1.68
N ALA A 59 -7.79 18.81 2.63
CA ALA A 59 -6.34 18.91 2.78
C ALA A 59 -5.60 18.26 1.61
N TRP A 60 -6.08 17.09 1.16
CA TRP A 60 -5.58 16.40 -0.03
C TRP A 60 -5.82 17.19 -1.32
N ALA A 61 -7.01 17.75 -1.51
CA ALA A 61 -7.32 18.61 -2.64
C ALA A 61 -6.42 19.86 -2.66
N GLY A 62 -6.20 20.45 -1.48
CA GLY A 62 -5.29 21.56 -1.28
C GLY A 62 -3.86 21.26 -1.72
N ILE A 63 -3.28 20.13 -1.26
CA ILE A 63 -1.98 19.65 -1.75
C ILE A 63 -2.00 19.48 -3.26
N ALA A 64 -3.02 18.81 -3.82
CA ALA A 64 -3.07 18.50 -5.23
C ALA A 64 -2.97 19.77 -6.11
N THR A 65 -3.67 20.85 -5.72
CA THR A 65 -3.61 22.14 -6.42
C THR A 65 -2.27 22.88 -6.30
N CYS A 66 -1.49 22.59 -5.26
CA CYS A 66 -0.23 23.24 -4.93
C CYS A 66 0.98 22.32 -5.16
N ALA A 67 0.77 21.13 -5.71
CA ALA A 67 1.80 20.11 -5.84
C ALA A 67 2.94 20.61 -6.75
N PRO A 68 4.22 20.45 -6.34
CA PRO A 68 5.38 20.78 -7.16
C PRO A 68 5.55 19.87 -8.37
N THR A 69 4.95 18.66 -8.35
CA THR A 69 5.08 17.67 -9.42
C THR A 69 3.73 17.10 -9.84
N SER A 70 3.60 16.71 -11.10
CA SER A 70 2.40 16.04 -11.62
C SER A 70 2.13 14.72 -10.89
N ASP A 71 3.17 13.96 -10.54
CA ASP A 71 3.05 12.67 -9.87
C ASP A 71 2.44 12.83 -8.45
N GLU A 72 2.85 13.87 -7.71
CA GLU A 72 2.25 14.21 -6.41
C GLU A 72 0.81 14.72 -6.55
N ALA A 73 0.51 15.50 -7.59
CA ALA A 73 -0.85 15.94 -7.89
C ALA A 73 -1.78 14.73 -8.14
N ILE A 74 -1.33 13.75 -8.94
CA ILE A 74 -2.07 12.51 -9.24
C ILE A 74 -2.40 11.76 -7.95
N ILE A 75 -1.40 11.53 -7.08
CA ILE A 75 -1.60 10.83 -5.81
C ILE A 75 -2.62 11.59 -4.94
N SER A 76 -2.47 12.91 -4.83
CA SER A 76 -3.27 13.72 -3.93
C SER A 76 -4.72 13.87 -4.40
N TRP A 77 -4.95 13.96 -5.71
CA TRP A 77 -6.30 13.89 -6.28
C TRP A 77 -6.93 12.51 -6.09
N ALA A 78 -6.15 11.44 -6.22
CA ALA A 78 -6.63 10.08 -5.95
C ALA A 78 -7.07 9.89 -4.49
N TYR A 79 -6.31 10.42 -3.52
CA TYR A 79 -6.72 10.45 -2.11
C TYR A 79 -7.96 11.32 -1.88
N THR A 80 -8.06 12.46 -2.56
CA THR A 80 -9.25 13.33 -2.48
C THR A 80 -10.51 12.56 -2.88
N LEU A 81 -10.49 11.86 -4.02
CA LEU A 81 -11.61 11.05 -4.49
C LEU A 81 -11.89 9.84 -3.60
N ALA A 82 -10.86 9.26 -2.97
CA ALA A 82 -11.05 8.14 -2.06
C ALA A 82 -11.85 8.56 -0.81
N LEU A 83 -11.68 9.82 -0.38
CA LEU A 83 -12.36 10.40 0.78
C LEU A 83 -13.67 11.13 0.42
N ALA A 84 -13.77 11.67 -0.80
CA ALA A 84 -14.94 12.35 -1.33
C ALA A 84 -15.23 11.90 -2.78
N PRO A 85 -15.89 10.75 -2.97
CA PRO A 85 -16.13 10.16 -4.30
C PRO A 85 -16.97 11.03 -5.24
N ASP A 86 -17.85 11.86 -4.69
CA ASP A 86 -18.75 12.74 -5.46
C ASP A 86 -18.08 14.06 -5.90
N ASN A 87 -16.77 14.23 -5.63
CA ASN A 87 -16.03 15.42 -6.02
C ASN A 87 -15.70 15.41 -7.53
N LEU A 88 -16.55 16.08 -8.31
CA LEU A 88 -16.42 16.18 -9.76
C LEU A 88 -15.13 16.88 -10.20
N ASP A 89 -14.69 17.91 -9.46
CA ASP A 89 -13.43 18.62 -9.74
C ASP A 89 -12.23 17.70 -9.56
N ALA A 90 -12.20 16.90 -8.49
CA ALA A 90 -11.12 15.95 -8.26
C ALA A 90 -11.08 14.85 -9.35
N THR A 91 -12.25 14.46 -9.88
CA THR A 91 -12.35 13.48 -10.98
C THR A 91 -11.75 14.03 -12.27
N SER A 92 -12.14 15.24 -12.67
CA SER A 92 -11.67 15.87 -13.91
C SER A 92 -10.17 16.23 -13.85
N GLU A 93 -9.70 16.72 -12.69
CA GLU A 93 -8.30 17.03 -12.47
C GLU A 93 -7.44 15.76 -12.47
N LEU A 94 -7.85 14.70 -11.76
CA LEU A 94 -7.11 13.43 -11.77
C LEU A 94 -6.99 12.87 -13.18
N ASP A 95 -8.07 12.88 -13.95
CA ASP A 95 -8.05 12.42 -15.34
C ASP A 95 -7.08 13.24 -16.20
N THR A 96 -7.12 14.57 -16.09
CA THR A 96 -6.23 15.48 -16.84
C THR A 96 -4.76 15.21 -16.53
N PHE A 97 -4.39 15.14 -15.25
CA PHE A 97 -3.00 14.90 -14.85
C PHE A 97 -2.52 13.50 -15.26
N VAL A 98 -3.37 12.47 -15.12
CA VAL A 98 -3.03 11.11 -15.57
C VAL A 98 -2.85 11.06 -17.08
N GLN A 99 -3.76 11.67 -17.87
CA GLN A 99 -3.63 11.72 -19.32
C GLN A 99 -2.33 12.40 -19.76
N ASP A 100 -2.00 13.58 -19.21
CA ASP A 100 -0.75 14.28 -19.53
C ASP A 100 0.48 13.42 -19.18
N ARG A 101 0.47 12.77 -18.00
CA ARG A 101 1.57 11.91 -17.55
C ARG A 101 1.78 10.70 -18.47
N LEU A 102 0.69 10.08 -18.94
CA LEU A 102 0.73 8.95 -19.86
C LEU A 102 1.27 9.34 -21.24
N MET A 103 0.86 10.49 -21.77
CA MET A 103 1.28 11.00 -23.07
C MET A 103 2.78 11.31 -23.14
N ARG A 104 3.35 11.79 -22.03
CA ARG A 104 4.79 12.15 -21.95
C ARG A 104 5.69 10.99 -21.54
N ALA A 105 5.10 9.88 -21.08
CA ALA A 105 5.85 8.77 -20.51
C ALA A 105 6.76 8.07 -21.53
N ARG A 106 8.01 7.84 -21.13
CA ARG A 106 9.04 7.11 -21.87
C ARG A 106 9.41 5.83 -21.13
N ARG A 107 10.23 4.96 -21.74
CA ARG A 107 10.68 3.70 -21.10
C ARG A 107 11.27 3.88 -19.70
N VAL A 108 12.02 4.97 -19.47
CA VAL A 108 12.61 5.29 -18.15
C VAL A 108 11.56 5.56 -17.07
N ASP A 109 10.34 5.95 -17.45
CA ASP A 109 9.25 6.25 -16.53
C ASP A 109 8.46 5.01 -16.07
N ALA A 110 8.68 3.85 -16.69
CA ALA A 110 7.91 2.65 -16.39
C ALA A 110 7.88 2.30 -14.88
N PRO A 111 8.99 2.38 -14.12
CA PRO A 111 8.96 2.15 -12.67
C PRO A 111 8.11 3.17 -11.91
N VAL A 112 8.12 4.44 -12.31
CA VAL A 112 7.34 5.50 -11.66
C VAL A 112 5.85 5.34 -11.95
N LEU A 113 5.49 5.03 -13.20
CA LEU A 113 4.10 4.72 -13.55
C LEU A 113 3.58 3.49 -12.79
N CYS A 114 4.43 2.46 -12.63
CA CYS A 114 4.10 1.30 -11.82
C CYS A 114 3.85 1.69 -10.35
N ALA A 115 4.71 2.52 -9.77
CA ALA A 115 4.55 3.01 -8.40
C ALA A 115 3.26 3.83 -8.22
N LEU A 116 2.96 4.75 -9.14
CA LEU A 116 1.72 5.53 -9.13
C LEU A 116 0.50 4.62 -9.27
N GLY A 117 0.51 3.70 -10.23
CA GLY A 117 -0.58 2.76 -10.45
C GLY A 117 -0.86 1.89 -9.23
N ARG A 118 0.19 1.39 -8.57
CA ARG A 118 0.08 0.67 -7.29
C ARG A 118 -0.54 1.54 -6.19
N THR A 119 -0.08 2.77 -6.02
CA THR A 119 -0.64 3.69 -5.02
C THR A 119 -2.13 3.94 -5.29
N LEU A 120 -2.50 4.21 -6.54
CA LEU A 120 -3.90 4.43 -6.93
C LEU A 120 -4.76 3.18 -6.72
N ALA A 121 -4.22 1.99 -6.98
CA ALA A 121 -4.90 0.73 -6.69
C ALA A 121 -5.19 0.55 -5.20
N GLN A 122 -4.21 0.89 -4.33
CA GLN A 122 -4.33 0.79 -2.88
C GLN A 122 -5.36 1.75 -2.29
N VAL A 123 -5.49 2.96 -2.86
CA VAL A 123 -6.52 3.93 -2.44
C VAL A 123 -7.87 3.70 -3.13
N GLY A 124 -8.01 2.64 -3.92
CA GLY A 124 -9.28 2.23 -4.54
C GLY A 124 -9.57 2.86 -5.91
N GLN A 125 -8.67 3.70 -6.44
CA GLN A 125 -8.81 4.37 -7.74
C GLN A 125 -8.41 3.45 -8.91
N LYS A 126 -9.10 2.31 -9.02
CA LYS A 126 -8.79 1.23 -9.96
C LYS A 126 -8.76 1.65 -11.44
N PRO A 127 -9.69 2.47 -11.98
CA PRO A 127 -9.68 2.84 -13.40
C PRO A 127 -8.42 3.63 -13.82
N TRP A 128 -7.96 4.56 -12.97
CA TRP A 128 -6.73 5.31 -13.23
C TRP A 128 -5.48 4.46 -12.95
N ALA A 129 -5.50 3.64 -11.89
CA ALA A 129 -4.43 2.68 -11.62
C ALA A 129 -4.18 1.76 -12.82
N TYR A 130 -5.25 1.22 -13.40
CA TYR A 130 -5.21 0.37 -14.58
C TYR A 130 -4.50 1.05 -15.75
N ARG A 131 -4.87 2.28 -16.11
CA ARG A 131 -4.25 3.01 -17.23
C ARG A 131 -2.75 3.24 -17.00
N LEU A 132 -2.35 3.61 -15.79
CA LEU A 132 -0.94 3.78 -15.42
C LEU A 132 -0.15 2.47 -15.52
N LEU A 133 -0.72 1.37 -15.02
CA LEU A 133 -0.10 0.04 -15.02
C LEU A 133 -0.03 -0.55 -16.43
N GLN A 134 -1.08 -0.39 -17.23
CA GLN A 134 -1.09 -0.74 -18.64
C GLN A 134 0.07 -0.04 -19.35
N ARG A 135 0.18 1.28 -19.20
CA ARG A 135 1.27 2.03 -19.83
C ARG A 135 2.64 1.62 -19.31
N ALA A 136 2.77 1.32 -18.02
CA ALA A 136 4.01 0.79 -17.45
C ALA A 136 4.42 -0.54 -18.12
N THR A 137 3.47 -1.47 -18.31
CA THR A 137 3.73 -2.77 -18.97
C THR A 137 4.04 -2.64 -20.46
N GLU A 138 3.50 -1.65 -21.16
CA GLU A 138 3.85 -1.36 -22.56
C GLU A 138 5.29 -0.84 -22.70
N LEU A 139 5.72 -0.01 -21.74
CA LEU A 139 7.04 0.61 -21.72
C LEU A 139 8.14 -0.35 -21.23
N ASP A 140 7.80 -1.19 -20.26
CA ASP A 140 8.64 -2.28 -19.75
C ASP A 140 7.86 -3.60 -19.63
N PRO A 141 7.84 -4.42 -20.69
CA PRO A 141 7.18 -5.73 -20.68
C PRO A 141 7.79 -6.75 -19.71
N ARG A 142 8.99 -6.49 -19.16
CA ARG A 142 9.67 -7.40 -18.22
C ARG A 142 9.34 -7.10 -16.76
N SER A 143 8.61 -6.00 -16.49
CA SER A 143 8.25 -5.62 -15.13
C SER A 143 7.17 -6.57 -14.56
N GLU A 144 7.62 -7.55 -13.78
CA GLU A 144 6.75 -8.47 -13.03
C GLU A 144 5.76 -7.72 -12.14
N GLU A 145 6.24 -6.67 -11.46
CA GLU A 145 5.42 -5.85 -10.56
C GLU A 145 4.30 -5.13 -11.33
N ALA A 146 4.60 -4.52 -12.48
CA ALA A 146 3.60 -3.79 -13.25
C ALA A 146 2.50 -4.74 -13.77
N TRP A 147 2.88 -5.92 -14.27
CA TRP A 147 1.92 -6.94 -14.72
C TRP A 147 1.07 -7.48 -13.57
N LEU A 148 1.68 -7.73 -12.40
CA LEU A 148 0.96 -8.24 -11.23
C LEU A 148 -0.08 -7.23 -10.73
N TRP A 149 0.31 -5.96 -10.60
CA TRP A 149 -0.62 -4.92 -10.18
C TRP A 149 -1.70 -4.65 -11.24
N ARG A 150 -1.37 -4.72 -12.54
CA ARG A 150 -2.36 -4.61 -13.63
C ARG A 150 -3.41 -5.71 -13.52
N ALA A 151 -3.00 -6.96 -13.27
CA ALA A 151 -3.92 -8.06 -13.04
C ALA A 151 -4.85 -7.79 -11.85
N GLY A 152 -4.33 -7.23 -10.76
CA GLY A 152 -5.12 -6.92 -9.56
C GLY A 152 -6.17 -5.81 -9.73
N VAL A 153 -6.04 -4.97 -10.76
CA VAL A 153 -6.99 -3.87 -11.05
C VAL A 153 -7.79 -4.07 -12.34
N ALA A 154 -7.50 -5.12 -13.11
CA ALA A 154 -8.25 -5.46 -14.31
C ALA A 154 -9.74 -5.68 -13.99
N ALA A 155 -10.61 -5.21 -14.88
CA ALA A 155 -12.05 -5.34 -14.70
C ALA A 155 -12.54 -6.74 -15.08
N ASP A 156 -11.95 -7.31 -16.14
CA ASP A 156 -12.28 -8.61 -16.66
C ASP A 156 -11.29 -9.69 -16.20
N ASN A 157 -11.83 -10.91 -16.06
CA ASN A 157 -11.08 -12.05 -15.55
C ASN A 157 -10.11 -12.60 -16.60
N ASP A 158 -10.41 -12.43 -17.89
CA ASP A 158 -9.55 -12.90 -18.98
C ASP A 158 -8.26 -12.07 -19.06
N GLU A 159 -8.34 -10.74 -18.92
CA GLU A 159 -7.18 -9.87 -18.80
C GLU A 159 -6.41 -10.16 -17.51
N THR A 160 -7.10 -10.43 -16.41
CA THR A 160 -6.46 -10.87 -15.15
C THR A 160 -5.58 -12.09 -15.41
N ILE A 161 -6.14 -13.13 -16.05
CA ILE A 161 -5.41 -14.35 -16.45
C ILE A 161 -4.24 -14.01 -17.38
N ALA A 162 -4.46 -13.19 -18.41
CA ALA A 162 -3.44 -12.80 -19.37
C ALA A 162 -2.25 -12.09 -18.70
N CYS A 163 -2.53 -11.12 -17.82
CA CYS A 163 -1.50 -10.39 -17.07
C CYS A 163 -0.71 -11.33 -16.13
N LEU A 164 -1.39 -12.23 -15.42
CA LEU A 164 -0.74 -13.19 -14.53
C LEU A 164 0.15 -14.17 -15.30
N LYS A 165 -0.28 -14.61 -16.50
CA LYS A 165 0.55 -15.40 -17.41
C LYS A 165 1.79 -14.62 -17.87
N GLN A 166 1.70 -13.31 -18.11
CA GLN A 166 2.88 -12.49 -18.40
C GLN A 166 3.86 -12.41 -17.21
N VAL A 167 3.37 -12.30 -15.97
CA VAL A 167 4.24 -12.38 -14.79
C VAL A 167 4.99 -13.71 -14.75
N LEU A 168 4.29 -14.82 -14.95
CA LEU A 168 4.88 -16.16 -14.92
C LEU A 168 5.80 -16.45 -16.13
N LEU A 169 5.58 -15.78 -17.26
CA LEU A 169 6.49 -15.84 -18.40
C LEU A 169 7.84 -15.18 -18.07
N ASN A 170 7.82 -14.06 -17.35
CA ASN A 170 9.02 -13.36 -16.90
C ASN A 170 9.69 -14.08 -15.72
N ASN A 171 8.90 -14.59 -14.78
CA ASN A 171 9.34 -15.32 -13.59
C ASN A 171 8.41 -16.51 -13.28
N PRO A 172 8.77 -17.72 -13.75
CA PRO A 172 7.97 -18.93 -13.55
C PRO A 172 7.70 -19.30 -12.08
N ASP A 173 8.56 -18.84 -11.17
CA ASP A 173 8.50 -19.15 -9.74
C ASP A 173 7.80 -18.06 -8.89
N HIS A 174 7.17 -17.08 -9.53
CA HIS A 174 6.47 -16.02 -8.83
C HIS A 174 5.23 -16.56 -8.07
N PRO A 175 5.24 -16.62 -6.72
CA PRO A 175 4.22 -17.33 -5.95
C PRO A 175 2.85 -16.67 -6.03
N GLN A 176 2.80 -15.34 -5.95
CA GLN A 176 1.54 -14.58 -6.00
C GLN A 176 0.86 -14.67 -7.37
N ALA A 177 1.63 -14.68 -8.47
CA ALA A 177 1.08 -14.82 -9.81
C ALA A 177 0.49 -16.22 -10.04
N ARG A 178 1.15 -17.27 -9.52
CA ARG A 178 0.64 -18.65 -9.57
C ARG A 178 -0.67 -18.80 -8.79
N ALA A 179 -0.72 -18.28 -7.57
CA ALA A 179 -1.94 -18.31 -6.75
C ALA A 179 -3.06 -17.48 -7.40
N GLY A 180 -2.75 -16.29 -7.91
CA GLY A 180 -3.70 -15.44 -8.62
C GLY A 180 -4.25 -16.10 -9.88
N LEU A 181 -3.41 -16.82 -10.63
CA LEU A 181 -3.81 -17.49 -11.86
C LEU A 181 -4.78 -18.64 -11.56
N GLN A 182 -4.49 -19.45 -10.55
CA GLN A 182 -5.39 -20.51 -10.09
C GLN A 182 -6.76 -19.95 -9.67
N TRP A 183 -6.76 -18.85 -8.92
CA TRP A 183 -7.99 -18.17 -8.51
C TRP A 183 -8.78 -17.63 -9.72
N ALA A 184 -8.10 -17.03 -10.70
CA ALA A 184 -8.75 -16.47 -11.87
C ALA A 184 -9.27 -17.57 -12.82
N GLU A 185 -8.51 -18.64 -13.06
CA GLU A 185 -8.95 -19.76 -13.90
C GLU A 185 -10.17 -20.49 -13.29
N ALA A 186 -10.23 -20.62 -11.96
CA ALA A 186 -11.41 -21.15 -11.27
C ALA A 186 -12.67 -20.31 -11.51
N ARG A 187 -12.55 -18.99 -11.69
CA ARG A 187 -13.67 -18.09 -12.02
C ARG A 187 -14.09 -18.13 -13.49
N SER A 188 -13.18 -18.41 -14.42
CA SER A 188 -13.50 -18.56 -15.85
C SER A 188 -13.91 -19.97 -16.25
N ALA A 189 -13.83 -20.95 -15.34
CA ALA A 189 -14.31 -22.29 -15.60
C ALA A 189 -15.81 -22.25 -15.94
N PRO A 190 -16.27 -22.96 -16.98
CA PRO A 190 -17.69 -23.10 -17.23
C PRO A 190 -18.36 -23.60 -15.95
N PRO A 191 -19.59 -23.15 -15.65
CA PRO A 191 -20.30 -23.58 -14.46
C PRO A 191 -20.25 -25.11 -14.43
N PRO A 192 -19.84 -25.70 -13.30
CA PRO A 192 -19.66 -27.14 -13.21
C PRO A 192 -20.95 -27.81 -13.66
N ALA A 193 -20.87 -28.89 -14.44
CA ALA A 193 -22.05 -29.56 -14.97
C ALA A 193 -23.10 -29.75 -13.85
N PRO A 194 -24.41 -29.58 -14.15
CA PRO A 194 -25.44 -29.72 -13.13
C PRO A 194 -25.25 -31.04 -12.40
N VAL A 195 -25.05 -30.95 -11.10
CA VAL A 195 -24.83 -32.12 -10.25
C VAL A 195 -26.04 -33.03 -10.33
N SER A 196 -25.82 -34.35 -10.30
CA SER A 196 -26.91 -35.32 -10.28
C SER A 196 -27.85 -35.04 -9.10
N ALA A 197 -29.14 -35.37 -9.25
CA ALA A 197 -30.15 -35.11 -8.22
C ALA A 197 -29.75 -35.62 -6.83
N ASP A 198 -29.09 -36.78 -6.76
CA ASP A 198 -28.62 -37.36 -5.49
C ASP A 198 -27.55 -36.49 -4.80
N VAL A 199 -26.62 -35.93 -5.58
CA VAL A 199 -25.56 -35.03 -5.08
C VAL A 199 -26.15 -33.67 -4.70
N ALA A 200 -27.14 -33.18 -5.45
CA ALA A 200 -27.86 -31.96 -5.10
C ALA A 200 -28.62 -32.11 -3.77
N GLN A 201 -29.28 -33.26 -3.58
CA GLN A 201 -30.00 -33.58 -2.35
C GLN A 201 -29.05 -33.71 -1.16
N GLU A 202 -27.88 -34.31 -1.36
CA GLU A 202 -26.85 -34.40 -0.33
C GLU A 202 -26.31 -33.01 0.03
N ALA A 203 -26.03 -32.16 -0.96
CA ALA A 203 -25.62 -30.78 -0.73
C ALA A 203 -26.67 -29.98 0.06
N GLU A 204 -27.96 -30.17 -0.24
CA GLU A 204 -29.07 -29.55 0.51
C GLU A 204 -29.11 -30.06 1.96
N SER A 205 -28.88 -31.36 2.19
CA SER A 205 -28.78 -31.90 3.54
C SER A 205 -27.64 -31.27 4.35
N PHE A 206 -26.46 -31.09 3.73
CA PHE A 206 -25.35 -30.35 4.34
C PHE A 206 -25.74 -28.90 4.64
N PHE A 207 -26.46 -28.24 3.74
CA PHE A 207 -26.91 -26.88 3.94
C PHE A 207 -27.89 -26.74 5.13
N GLU A 208 -28.88 -27.63 5.24
CA GLU A 208 -29.82 -27.68 6.36
C GLU A 208 -29.12 -27.93 7.71
N GLN A 209 -28.15 -28.84 7.74
CA GLN A 209 -27.31 -29.11 8.91
C GLN A 209 -26.51 -27.86 9.32
N GLY A 210 -25.97 -27.12 8.34
CA GLY A 210 -25.31 -25.84 8.57
C GLY A 210 -26.24 -24.79 9.18
N GLN A 211 -27.47 -24.66 8.68
CA GLN A 211 -28.47 -23.76 9.26
C GLN A 211 -28.86 -24.16 10.70
N HIS A 212 -28.99 -25.45 10.98
CA HIS A 212 -29.24 -25.93 12.33
C HIS A 212 -28.05 -25.61 13.27
N ALA A 213 -26.81 -25.80 12.80
CA ALA A 213 -25.61 -25.43 13.54
C ALA A 213 -25.53 -23.91 13.80
N LEU A 214 -25.93 -23.06 12.85
CA LEU A 214 -26.05 -21.61 13.06
C LEU A 214 -27.06 -21.26 14.14
N ARG A 215 -28.26 -21.85 14.09
CA ARG A 215 -29.32 -21.61 15.08
C ARG A 215 -28.92 -22.03 16.50
N THR A 216 -28.04 -23.01 16.62
CA THR A 216 -27.48 -23.47 17.90
C THR A 216 -26.20 -22.71 18.31
N GLY A 217 -25.79 -21.69 17.53
CA GLY A 217 -24.65 -20.83 17.83
C GLY A 217 -23.28 -21.43 17.50
N ASN A 218 -23.23 -22.61 16.87
CA ASN A 218 -21.97 -23.28 16.56
C ASN A 218 -21.47 -22.88 15.16
N LEU A 219 -20.81 -21.71 15.10
CA LEU A 219 -20.29 -21.14 13.84
C LEU A 219 -19.26 -22.04 13.15
N ALA A 220 -18.40 -22.72 13.91
CA ALA A 220 -17.38 -23.60 13.34
C ALA A 220 -18.00 -24.80 12.61
N ARG A 221 -18.97 -25.48 13.25
CA ARG A 221 -19.71 -26.57 12.58
C ARG A 221 -20.55 -26.07 11.42
N ALA A 222 -21.19 -24.91 11.57
CA ALA A 222 -21.95 -24.31 10.49
C ALA A 222 -21.07 -24.08 9.25
N TYR A 223 -19.88 -23.51 9.44
CA TYR A 223 -18.92 -23.31 8.37
C TYR A 223 -18.50 -24.63 7.71
N ASP A 224 -18.21 -25.67 8.49
CA ASP A 224 -17.83 -26.99 7.95
C ASP A 224 -18.95 -27.61 7.11
N PHE A 225 -20.20 -27.52 7.57
CA PHE A 225 -21.36 -28.01 6.83
C PHE A 225 -21.60 -27.21 5.54
N PHE A 226 -21.53 -25.87 5.59
CA PHE A 226 -21.65 -25.06 4.38
C PHE A 226 -20.51 -25.29 3.40
N ARG A 227 -19.28 -25.50 3.88
CA ARG A 227 -18.17 -25.90 3.02
C ARG A 227 -18.45 -27.24 2.34
N GLY A 228 -19.00 -28.22 3.06
CA GLY A 228 -19.46 -29.48 2.49
C GLY A 228 -20.49 -29.28 1.38
N ALA A 229 -21.52 -28.48 1.64
CA ALA A 229 -22.56 -28.14 0.65
C ALA A 229 -21.96 -27.49 -0.61
N THR A 230 -21.05 -26.50 -0.45
CA THR A 230 -20.41 -25.82 -1.59
C THR A 230 -19.43 -26.71 -2.36
N ASN A 231 -18.84 -27.72 -1.71
CA ASN A 231 -17.96 -28.68 -2.38
C ASN A 231 -18.77 -29.68 -3.22
N LEU A 232 -19.93 -30.12 -2.72
CA LEU A 232 -20.83 -31.02 -3.45
C LEU A 232 -21.55 -30.30 -4.59
N ASN A 233 -22.07 -29.09 -4.31
CA ASN A 233 -22.73 -28.25 -5.29
C ASN A 233 -22.12 -26.84 -5.30
N PRO A 234 -21.12 -26.58 -6.16
CA PRO A 234 -20.52 -25.26 -6.28
C PRO A 234 -21.48 -24.18 -6.80
N GLN A 235 -22.63 -24.55 -7.35
CA GLN A 235 -23.66 -23.60 -7.80
C GLN A 235 -24.68 -23.23 -6.71
N HIS A 236 -24.52 -23.73 -5.48
CA HIS A 236 -25.42 -23.42 -4.37
C HIS A 236 -25.14 -22.03 -3.79
N GLU A 237 -25.77 -21.00 -4.38
CA GLU A 237 -25.58 -19.59 -4.00
C GLU A 237 -25.78 -19.33 -2.51
N SER A 238 -26.86 -19.89 -1.93
CA SER A 238 -27.16 -19.72 -0.50
C SER A 238 -26.09 -20.35 0.39
N ALA A 239 -25.61 -21.56 0.05
CA ALA A 239 -24.54 -22.21 0.82
C ALA A 239 -23.26 -21.38 0.80
N TRP A 240 -22.91 -20.76 -0.33
CA TRP A 240 -21.77 -19.83 -0.42
C TRP A 240 -21.94 -18.59 0.47
N TYR A 241 -23.12 -17.98 0.46
CA TYR A 241 -23.43 -16.82 1.29
C TYR A 241 -23.31 -17.15 2.79
N TRP A 242 -23.92 -18.25 3.21
CA TRP A 242 -23.90 -18.68 4.61
C TRP A 242 -22.54 -19.20 5.05
N ARG A 243 -21.77 -19.82 4.15
CA ARG A 243 -20.35 -20.14 4.38
C ARG A 243 -19.54 -18.88 4.69
N GLY A 244 -19.68 -17.82 3.88
CA GLY A 244 -18.97 -16.57 4.11
C GLY A 244 -19.37 -15.89 5.41
N SER A 245 -20.65 -15.98 5.78
CA SER A 245 -21.18 -15.43 7.04
C SER A 245 -20.68 -16.19 8.28
N ALA A 246 -20.48 -17.51 8.15
CA ALA A 246 -19.96 -18.37 9.22
C ALA A 246 -18.42 -18.48 9.22
N ALA A 247 -17.73 -17.79 8.30
CA ALA A 247 -16.31 -17.99 8.06
C ALA A 247 -15.44 -17.65 9.29
N PRO A 248 -14.40 -18.46 9.58
CA PRO A 248 -13.55 -18.25 10.75
C PRO A 248 -12.60 -17.05 10.60
N ASN A 249 -12.37 -16.60 9.37
CA ASN A 249 -11.49 -15.47 9.06
C ASN A 249 -12.05 -14.63 7.89
N THR A 250 -11.54 -13.41 7.77
CA THR A 250 -12.01 -12.44 6.78
C THR A 250 -11.63 -12.82 5.34
N ASP A 251 -10.55 -13.56 5.12
CA ASP A 251 -10.14 -13.98 3.78
C ASP A 251 -11.11 -15.00 3.19
N ASP A 252 -11.47 -16.01 3.98
CA ASP A 252 -12.48 -17.01 3.62
C ASP A 252 -13.85 -16.36 3.39
N ALA A 253 -14.23 -15.41 4.24
CA ALA A 253 -15.48 -14.67 4.10
C ALA A 253 -15.54 -13.91 2.76
N ILE A 254 -14.45 -13.22 2.39
CA ILE A 254 -14.33 -12.50 1.12
C ILE A 254 -14.42 -13.48 -0.05
N ALA A 255 -13.65 -14.56 -0.02
CA ALA A 255 -13.66 -15.55 -1.10
C ALA A 255 -15.06 -16.15 -1.31
N SER A 256 -15.78 -16.45 -0.23
CA SER A 256 -17.15 -16.94 -0.31
C SER A 256 -18.13 -15.91 -0.90
N MET A 257 -18.04 -14.64 -0.52
CA MET A 257 -18.90 -13.59 -1.09
C MET A 257 -18.59 -13.31 -2.57
N GLU A 258 -17.33 -13.44 -2.98
CA GLU A 258 -16.95 -13.35 -4.39
C GLU A 258 -17.54 -14.50 -5.21
N GLN A 259 -17.68 -15.71 -4.65
CA GLN A 259 -18.39 -16.81 -5.30
C GLN A 259 -19.89 -16.56 -5.44
N VAL A 260 -20.53 -15.97 -4.43
CA VAL A 260 -21.94 -15.55 -4.54
C VAL A 260 -22.12 -14.59 -5.72
N LEU A 261 -21.25 -13.60 -5.85
CA LEU A 261 -21.30 -12.62 -6.94
C LEU A 261 -20.89 -13.20 -8.29
N ALA A 262 -20.09 -14.27 -8.32
CA ALA A 262 -19.80 -15.01 -9.54
C ALA A 262 -21.04 -15.76 -10.05
N LEU A 263 -21.85 -16.32 -9.14
CA LEU A 263 -23.10 -16.99 -9.47
C LEU A 263 -24.22 -16.00 -9.80
N ASN A 264 -24.32 -14.93 -9.01
CA ASN A 264 -25.35 -13.90 -9.12
C ASN A 264 -24.74 -12.49 -8.97
N PRO A 265 -24.31 -11.87 -10.08
CA PRO A 265 -23.70 -10.54 -10.08
C PRO A 265 -24.61 -9.42 -9.54
N GLU A 266 -25.93 -9.64 -9.47
CA GLU A 266 -26.89 -8.64 -8.98
C GLU A 266 -27.27 -8.81 -7.51
N ASN A 267 -26.64 -9.76 -6.80
CA ASN A 267 -26.89 -9.93 -5.37
C ASN A 267 -26.38 -8.73 -4.54
N ALA A 268 -27.26 -7.78 -4.26
CA ALA A 268 -26.96 -6.57 -3.50
C ALA A 268 -26.40 -6.88 -2.10
N THR A 269 -26.97 -7.89 -1.42
CA THR A 269 -26.51 -8.27 -0.07
C THR A 269 -25.07 -8.78 -0.05
N ALA A 270 -24.65 -9.53 -1.07
CA ALA A 270 -23.28 -9.98 -1.21
C ALA A 270 -22.33 -8.84 -1.57
N LYS A 271 -22.77 -7.85 -2.38
CA LYS A 271 -22.00 -6.62 -2.67
C LYS A 271 -21.73 -5.84 -1.39
N ASP A 272 -22.75 -5.61 -0.57
CA ASP A 272 -22.65 -4.88 0.70
C ASP A 272 -21.77 -5.63 1.71
N ALA A 273 -21.98 -6.95 1.86
CA ALA A 273 -21.17 -7.79 2.74
C ALA A 273 -19.70 -7.80 2.32
N LEU A 274 -19.41 -7.92 1.02
CA LEU A 274 -18.06 -7.89 0.49
C LEU A 274 -17.38 -6.53 0.74
N TRP A 275 -18.11 -5.42 0.57
CA TRP A 275 -17.61 -4.08 0.87
C TRP A 275 -17.21 -3.94 2.34
N LEU A 276 -18.08 -4.35 3.27
CA LEU A 276 -17.81 -4.34 4.71
C LEU A 276 -16.60 -5.21 5.09
N LEU A 277 -16.51 -6.42 4.51
CA LEU A 277 -15.40 -7.34 4.76
C LEU A 277 -14.07 -6.79 4.27
N ARG A 278 -14.05 -6.11 3.12
CA ARG A 278 -12.84 -5.44 2.60
C ARG A 278 -12.39 -4.29 3.52
N ILE A 279 -13.31 -3.49 4.04
CA ILE A 279 -12.99 -2.45 5.04
C ILE A 279 -12.43 -3.06 6.32
N LYS A 280 -13.04 -4.14 6.81
CA LYS A 280 -12.56 -4.87 7.99
C LYS A 280 -11.12 -5.34 7.78
N LYS A 281 -10.81 -5.94 6.62
CA LYS A 281 -9.47 -6.40 6.27
C LYS A 281 -8.44 -5.27 6.26
N ILE A 282 -8.79 -4.11 5.69
CA ILE A 282 -7.93 -2.91 5.71
C ILE A 282 -7.63 -2.49 7.15
N ARG A 283 -8.64 -2.46 8.02
CA ARG A 283 -8.48 -2.12 9.44
C ARG A 283 -7.59 -3.12 10.19
N GLU A 284 -7.77 -4.42 9.94
CA GLU A 284 -6.93 -5.47 10.53
C GLU A 284 -5.47 -5.35 10.11
N ASN A 285 -5.23 -5.09 8.82
CA ASN A 285 -3.89 -4.87 8.30
C ASN A 285 -3.25 -3.61 8.92
N ALA A 286 -4.00 -2.52 9.06
CA ALA A 286 -3.52 -1.30 9.72
C ALA A 286 -3.10 -1.57 11.18
N LYS A 287 -3.88 -2.37 11.92
CA LYS A 287 -3.54 -2.79 13.30
C LYS A 287 -2.29 -3.69 13.36
N ARG A 288 -2.10 -4.57 12.38
CA ARG A 288 -0.89 -5.41 12.28
C ARG A 288 0.34 -4.56 12.02
N VAL A 289 0.24 -3.58 11.13
CA VAL A 289 1.33 -2.64 10.84
C VAL A 289 1.65 -1.78 12.06
N SER A 290 0.64 -1.26 12.77
CA SER A 290 0.86 -0.45 13.98
C SER A 290 1.53 -1.26 15.11
N SER A 291 1.10 -2.50 15.33
CA SER A 291 1.71 -3.40 16.34
C SER A 291 3.11 -3.88 15.96
N GLN A 292 3.45 -3.97 14.67
CA GLN A 292 4.83 -4.22 14.23
C GLN A 292 5.72 -2.98 14.38
N GLY A 293 5.17 -1.77 14.20
CA GLY A 293 5.88 -0.51 14.43
C GLY A 293 6.17 -0.25 15.91
N GLU A 294 5.27 -0.66 16.82
CA GLU A 294 5.49 -0.57 18.28
C GLU A 294 6.54 -1.58 18.79
N ASN A 295 6.71 -2.72 18.11
CA ASN A 295 7.73 -3.72 18.43
C ASN A 295 9.07 -3.52 17.72
N ALA A 296 9.20 -2.48 16.88
CA ALA A 296 10.46 -2.11 16.28
C ALA A 296 11.38 -1.51 17.35
N PRO A 297 12.65 -1.95 17.46
CA PRO A 297 13.56 -1.42 18.47
C PRO A 297 13.69 0.09 18.29
N SER A 298 13.50 0.82 19.38
CA SER A 298 13.42 2.28 19.36
C SER A 298 14.70 2.88 18.75
N ALA A 299 14.59 4.06 18.14
CA ALA A 299 15.76 4.78 17.60
C ALA A 299 16.90 4.92 18.63
N ARG A 300 16.55 4.97 19.94
CA ARG A 300 17.49 4.98 21.06
C ARG A 300 18.25 3.66 21.25
N GLU A 301 17.59 2.52 21.01
CA GLU A 301 18.22 1.18 21.05
C GLU A 301 19.11 0.93 19.83
N MET A 302 18.67 1.36 18.64
CA MET A 302 19.52 1.35 17.44
C MET A 302 20.75 2.25 17.61
N GLN A 303 20.61 3.40 18.27
CA GLN A 303 21.70 4.34 18.55
C GLN A 303 22.68 3.82 19.63
N ARG A 304 22.21 3.01 20.59
CA ARG A 304 23.09 2.25 21.51
C ARG A 304 23.91 1.19 20.78
N ARG A 305 23.31 0.47 19.82
CA ARG A 305 24.01 -0.53 19.00
C ARG A 305 25.06 0.08 18.07
N SER A 306 24.81 1.27 17.51
CA SER A 306 25.78 1.98 16.67
C SER A 306 26.91 2.67 17.47
N GLY A 307 26.67 3.03 18.73
CA GLY A 307 27.69 3.56 19.64
C GLY A 307 28.84 2.58 19.91
N ALA A 308 28.53 1.29 20.03
CA ALA A 308 29.53 0.24 20.19
C ALA A 308 30.45 0.11 18.95
N ALA A 309 29.88 0.13 17.74
CA ALA A 309 30.65 0.06 16.49
C ALA A 309 31.61 1.25 16.29
N ARG A 310 31.27 2.42 16.86
CA ARG A 310 32.09 3.63 16.79
C ARG A 310 33.32 3.56 17.72
N TRP A 311 33.19 2.88 18.86
CA TRP A 311 34.31 2.63 19.78
C TRP A 311 35.34 1.67 19.18
N TRP A 312 34.88 0.63 18.49
CA TRP A 312 35.76 -0.31 17.77
C TRP A 312 36.55 0.36 16.62
N ARG A 313 35.93 1.27 15.86
CA ARG A 313 36.63 2.03 14.81
C ARG A 313 37.70 2.97 15.37
N GLY A 314 37.44 3.60 16.52
CA GLY A 314 38.43 4.44 17.21
C GLY A 314 39.62 3.63 17.75
N ALA A 315 39.35 2.45 18.33
CA ALA A 315 40.39 1.56 18.83
C ALA A 315 41.32 1.05 17.70
N ILE A 316 40.77 0.69 16.55
CA ILE A 316 41.56 0.23 15.39
C ILE A 316 42.46 1.35 14.85
N LEU A 317 41.94 2.58 14.73
CA LEU A 317 42.73 3.74 14.29
C LEU A 317 43.84 4.10 15.28
N PHE A 318 43.60 3.95 16.58
CA PHE A 318 44.61 4.18 17.61
C PHE A 318 45.75 3.17 17.54
N VAL A 319 45.45 1.87 17.37
CA VAL A 319 46.48 0.83 17.22
C VAL A 319 47.31 1.05 15.95
N LEU A 320 46.70 1.46 14.84
CA LEU A 320 47.40 1.79 13.60
C LEU A 320 48.33 3.01 13.76
N ALA A 321 47.89 4.06 14.47
CA ALA A 321 48.72 5.23 14.73
C ALA A 321 49.94 4.90 15.58
N VAL A 322 49.77 4.10 16.64
CA VAL A 322 50.88 3.69 17.53
C VAL A 322 51.89 2.82 16.79
N SER A 323 51.44 1.91 15.92
CA SER A 323 52.32 1.04 15.15
C SER A 323 53.14 1.81 14.10
N VAL A 324 52.58 2.84 13.47
CA VAL A 324 53.34 3.74 12.56
C VAL A 324 54.42 4.52 13.31
N ILE A 325 54.12 5.03 14.51
CA ILE A 325 55.10 5.76 15.33
C ILE A 325 56.26 4.85 15.74
N LEU A 326 55.98 3.61 16.17
CA LEU A 326 57.00 2.63 16.53
C LEU A 326 57.86 2.25 15.32
N LEU A 327 57.26 2.10 14.13
CA LEU A 327 58.00 1.82 12.91
C LEU A 327 58.96 2.97 12.55
N LEU A 328 58.51 4.22 12.65
CA LEU A 328 59.34 5.40 12.41
C LEU A 328 60.48 5.51 13.43
N ALA A 329 60.20 5.24 14.71
CA ALA A 329 61.22 5.21 15.76
C ALA A 329 62.28 4.12 15.49
N LEU A 330 61.87 2.94 15.00
CA LEU A 330 62.79 1.87 14.61
C LEU A 330 63.66 2.28 13.42
N ILE A 331 63.07 2.92 12.40
CA ILE A 331 63.81 3.42 11.23
C ILE A 331 64.88 4.44 11.66
N VAL A 332 64.51 5.37 12.55
CA VAL A 332 65.46 6.35 13.10
C VAL A 332 66.56 5.68 13.92
N ALA A 333 66.22 4.67 14.73
CA ALA A 333 67.21 3.92 15.50
C ALA A 333 68.19 3.13 14.60
N VAL A 334 67.69 2.51 13.53
CA VAL A 334 68.52 1.80 12.54
C VAL A 334 69.42 2.78 11.77
N TRP A 335 68.90 3.96 11.41
CA TRP A 335 69.72 5.03 10.82
C TRP A 335 70.79 5.55 11.78
N ALA A 336 70.47 5.70 13.06
CA ALA A 336 71.44 6.14 14.07
C ALA A 336 72.54 5.10 14.33
N GLN A 337 72.24 3.79 14.18
CA GLN A 337 73.23 2.71 14.30
C GLN A 337 74.04 2.47 13.02
N GLY A 338 73.52 2.87 11.85
CA GLY A 338 74.20 2.75 10.56
C GLY A 338 75.24 3.83 10.27
N ILE A 339 75.29 4.91 11.05
CA ILE A 339 76.33 5.95 10.95
C ILE A 339 77.47 5.60 11.92
N GLY A 340 78.09 4.46 11.65
CA GLY A 340 79.37 4.03 12.21
C GLY A 340 80.30 3.73 11.04
N MET A 341 80.95 4.78 10.57
CA MET A 341 81.89 4.84 9.44
C MET A 341 83.02 3.80 9.55
N PRO A 342 83.76 3.56 8.47
CA PRO A 342 84.93 4.41 8.26
C PRO A 342 84.83 5.37 7.06
#